data_AF-A0A6V7XJ30-F1
#
_entry.id   AF-A0A6V7XJ30-F1
#
_cell.length_a   1.000
_cell.length_b   1.000
_cell.length_c   1.000
_cell.angle_alpha   90.00
_cell.angle_beta   90.00
_cell.angle_gamma   90.00
#
_symmetry.space_group_name_H-M   'P 1'
#
loop_
_entity.id
_entity.type
_entity.pdbx_description
1 polymer ?
#
loop_
_entity_poly.entity_id
_entity_poly.type
_entity_poly.pdbx_seq_one_letter_code
_entity_poly.pdbx_strand_id
1 'polypeptide(L)'
;MAPTRIRKYKELLPWLALPPQQVLTRWSSWLNAANFYADNFNAIKQVVDAFDSEDAVCIRKSKELFNNLSISHQLAYIKSNFTIISKSIIELQDNSLTIMRVFEIVSEIKETLSLAEGDVRLSVQNKFNSILQKKPWT
;
A
#
# COMPACT_ATOMS: atom_id res chain seq x y z
N MET A 1 -8.46 -16.25 -5.85
CA MET A 1 -9.11 -15.50 -6.95
C MET A 1 -9.75 -16.51 -7.91
N ALA A 2 -10.89 -16.18 -8.51
CA ALA A 2 -11.54 -17.08 -9.47
C ALA A 2 -10.63 -17.33 -10.70
N PRO A 3 -10.51 -18.58 -11.21
CA PRO A 3 -9.63 -18.91 -12.33
C PRO A 3 -9.86 -18.07 -13.58
N THR A 4 -11.12 -17.75 -13.87
CA THR A 4 -11.54 -16.90 -14.99
C THR A 4 -10.96 -15.49 -14.91
N ARG A 5 -10.89 -14.92 -13.69
CA ARG A 5 -10.34 -13.58 -13.46
C ARG A 5 -8.83 -13.54 -13.66
N ILE A 6 -8.14 -14.56 -13.17
CA ILE A 6 -6.68 -14.70 -13.34
C ILE A 6 -6.33 -14.88 -14.81
N ARG A 7 -7.10 -15.69 -15.55
CA ARG A 7 -6.88 -15.89 -16.98
C ARG A 7 -7.00 -14.56 -17.75
N LYS A 8 -8.11 -13.85 -17.58
CA LYS A 8 -8.34 -12.56 -18.26
C LYS A 8 -7.28 -11.51 -17.89
N TYR A 9 -6.85 -11.49 -16.63
CA TYR A 9 -5.75 -10.65 -16.18
C TYR A 9 -4.46 -10.93 -16.96
N LYS A 10 -4.06 -12.21 -17.05
CA LYS A 10 -2.84 -12.61 -17.77
C LYS A 10 -2.94 -12.40 -19.28
N GLU A 11 -4.14 -12.48 -19.85
CA GLU A 11 -4.38 -12.15 -21.26
C GLU A 11 -4.14 -10.66 -21.55
N LEU A 12 -4.60 -9.76 -20.67
CA LEU A 12 -4.51 -8.31 -20.87
C LEU A 12 -3.20 -7.71 -20.37
N LEU A 13 -2.60 -8.28 -19.31
CA LEU A 13 -1.39 -7.78 -18.66
C LEU A 13 -0.35 -8.91 -18.48
N PRO A 14 0.13 -9.57 -19.55
CA PRO A 14 1.06 -10.70 -19.44
C PRO A 14 2.41 -10.32 -18.83
N TRP A 15 2.81 -9.05 -18.92
CA TRP A 15 4.06 -8.53 -18.38
C TRP A 15 3.96 -8.11 -16.90
N LEU A 16 2.76 -7.96 -16.35
CA LEU A 16 2.56 -7.48 -14.99
C LEU A 16 2.32 -8.66 -14.05
N ALA A 17 3.07 -8.70 -12.94
CA ALA A 17 2.85 -9.69 -11.89
C ALA A 17 1.42 -9.59 -11.33
N LEU A 18 0.89 -10.68 -10.77
CA LEU A 18 -0.40 -10.61 -10.09
C LEU A 18 -0.34 -9.63 -8.90
N PRO A 19 -1.45 -8.93 -8.58
CA PRO A 19 -1.50 -8.07 -7.42
C PRO A 19 -1.07 -8.83 -6.15
N PRO A 20 -0.29 -8.20 -5.26
CA PRO A 20 0.21 -8.87 -4.07
C PRO A 20 -0.95 -9.32 -3.19
N GLN A 21 -0.84 -10.53 -2.63
CA GLN A 21 -1.85 -11.05 -1.73
C GLN A 21 -1.81 -10.29 -0.41
N GLN A 22 -2.93 -9.68 -0.05
CA GLN A 22 -3.09 -9.06 1.26
C GLN A 22 -3.13 -10.12 2.37
N VAL A 23 -2.31 -9.94 3.40
CA VAL A 23 -2.32 -10.72 4.62
C VAL A 23 -2.99 -9.87 5.69
N LEU A 24 -4.18 -10.27 6.13
CA LEU A 24 -5.04 -9.45 7.01
C LEU A 24 -4.32 -8.98 8.28
N THR A 25 -3.43 -9.82 8.83
CA THR A 25 -2.69 -9.55 10.07
C THR A 25 -1.41 -8.75 9.87
N ARG A 26 -1.00 -8.46 8.63
CA ARG A 26 0.29 -7.79 8.33
C ARG A 26 0.04 -6.51 7.55
N TRP A 27 -0.09 -5.39 8.24
CA TRP A 27 -0.39 -4.07 7.65
C TRP A 27 0.60 -3.63 6.56
N SER A 28 1.86 -4.08 6.59
CA SER A 28 2.81 -3.82 5.50
C SER A 28 2.37 -4.46 4.17
N SER A 29 1.66 -5.58 4.19
CA SER A 29 1.09 -6.18 2.97
C SER A 29 -0.02 -5.31 2.36
N TRP A 30 -0.78 -4.58 3.18
CA TRP A 30 -1.78 -3.63 2.70
C TRP A 30 -1.12 -2.41 2.03
N LEU A 31 -0.07 -1.85 2.64
CA LEU A 31 0.70 -0.76 2.03
C LEU A 31 1.35 -1.19 0.71
N ASN A 32 1.89 -2.41 0.65
CA ASN A 32 2.45 -2.96 -0.59
C ASN A 32 1.38 -3.12 -1.68
N ALA A 33 0.17 -3.54 -1.32
CA ALA A 33 -0.95 -3.61 -2.26
C ALA A 33 -1.39 -2.22 -2.73
N ALA A 34 -1.51 -1.24 -1.82
CA ALA A 34 -1.83 0.13 -2.17
C ALA A 34 -0.81 0.70 -3.17
N ASN A 35 0.48 0.46 -2.95
CA ASN A 35 1.55 0.85 -3.86
C ASN A 35 1.41 0.20 -5.23
N PHE A 36 1.19 -1.12 -5.26
CA PHE A 36 0.98 -1.85 -6.51
C PHE A 36 -0.20 -1.28 -7.32
N TYR A 37 -1.33 -1.00 -6.66
CA TYR A 37 -2.49 -0.42 -7.34
C TYR A 37 -2.27 1.04 -7.75
N ALA A 38 -1.51 1.82 -6.98
CA ALA A 38 -1.13 3.17 -7.37
C ALA A 38 -0.28 3.16 -8.65
N ASP A 39 0.70 2.25 -8.75
CA ASP A 39 1.57 2.11 -9.92
C ASP A 39 0.85 1.61 -11.18
N ASN A 40 -0.17 0.76 -10.99
CA ASN A 40 -0.81 0.04 -12.08
C ASN A 40 -2.28 0.42 -12.27
N PHE A 41 -2.74 1.52 -11.68
CA PHE A 41 -4.16 1.85 -11.54
C PHE A 41 -4.94 1.69 -12.85
N ASN A 42 -4.46 2.32 -13.92
CA ASN A 42 -5.11 2.29 -15.23
C ASN A 42 -5.04 0.91 -15.89
N ALA A 43 -3.92 0.19 -15.75
CA ALA A 43 -3.77 -1.16 -16.29
C ALA A 43 -4.76 -2.13 -15.62
N ILE A 44 -4.87 -2.05 -14.29
CA ILE A 44 -5.82 -2.87 -13.53
C ILE A 44 -7.26 -2.47 -13.86
N LYS A 45 -7.55 -1.17 -14.01
CA LYS A 45 -8.87 -0.68 -14.43
C LYS A 45 -9.30 -1.31 -15.75
N GLN A 46 -8.40 -1.39 -16.75
CA GLN A 46 -8.70 -2.05 -18.03
C GLN A 46 -9.11 -3.53 -17.85
N VAL A 47 -8.45 -4.25 -16.94
CA VAL A 47 -8.82 -5.64 -16.63
C VAL A 47 -10.20 -5.72 -16.00
N VAL A 48 -10.50 -4.83 -15.05
CA VAL A 48 -11.81 -4.80 -14.37
C VAL A 48 -12.93 -4.41 -15.34
N ASP A 49 -12.68 -3.45 -16.21
CA ASP A 49 -13.65 -2.98 -17.21
C ASP A 49 -14.01 -4.07 -18.24
N ALA A 50 -13.12 -5.03 -18.48
CA ALA A 50 -13.32 -6.14 -19.42
C ALA A 50 -14.29 -7.24 -18.95
N PHE A 51 -14.80 -7.18 -17.70
CA PHE A 51 -15.84 -8.09 -17.20
C PHE A 51 -17.22 -7.45 -17.24
N ASP A 52 -18.29 -8.24 -17.33
CA ASP A 52 -19.66 -7.73 -17.22
C ASP A 52 -19.95 -7.29 -15.78
N SER A 53 -20.60 -6.13 -15.60
CA SER A 53 -21.00 -5.65 -14.28
C SER A 53 -22.10 -6.48 -13.64
N GLU A 54 -22.91 -7.17 -14.46
CA GLU A 54 -24.02 -7.99 -13.98
C GLU A 54 -23.58 -9.40 -13.52
N ASP A 55 -22.40 -9.86 -13.94
CA ASP A 55 -21.86 -11.17 -13.58
C ASP A 55 -21.63 -11.34 -12.07
N ALA A 56 -21.26 -10.26 -11.38
CA ALA A 56 -21.09 -10.28 -9.93
C ALA A 56 -21.09 -8.88 -9.31
N VAL A 57 -21.69 -8.77 -8.12
CA VAL A 57 -21.69 -7.54 -7.30
C VAL A 57 -20.28 -7.00 -7.06
N CYS A 58 -19.28 -7.86 -6.89
CA CYS A 58 -17.90 -7.41 -6.69
C CYS A 58 -17.29 -6.77 -7.95
N ILE A 59 -17.69 -7.18 -9.16
CA ILE A 59 -17.20 -6.57 -10.40
C ILE A 59 -17.77 -5.16 -10.50
N ARG A 60 -19.08 -5.01 -10.30
CA ARG A 60 -19.74 -3.70 -10.28
C ARG A 60 -19.10 -2.73 -9.28
N LYS A 61 -18.91 -3.16 -8.02
CA LYS A 61 -18.24 -2.34 -7.00
C LYS A 61 -16.80 -1.97 -7.37
N SER A 62 -16.04 -2.90 -7.95
CA SER A 62 -14.68 -2.59 -8.41
C SER A 62 -14.69 -1.54 -9.51
N LYS A 63 -15.60 -1.63 -10.50
CA LYS A 63 -15.74 -0.60 -11.54
C LYS A 63 -16.07 0.78 -10.96
N GLU A 64 -17.01 0.85 -10.01
CA GLU A 64 -17.35 2.09 -9.30
C GLU A 64 -16.12 2.70 -8.63
N LEU A 65 -15.31 1.88 -7.92
CA LEU A 65 -14.09 2.33 -7.26
C LEU A 65 -13.03 2.83 -8.26
N PHE A 66 -12.82 2.12 -9.36
CA PHE A 66 -11.85 2.52 -10.39
C PHE A 66 -12.29 3.75 -11.20
N ASN A 67 -13.58 4.07 -11.23
CA ASN A 67 -14.11 5.29 -11.84
C ASN A 67 -14.12 6.48 -10.88
N ASN A 68 -13.87 6.28 -9.59
CA ASN A 68 -13.77 7.35 -8.61
C ASN A 68 -12.34 7.92 -8.58
N LEU A 69 -12.15 9.14 -9.11
CA LEU A 69 -10.87 9.83 -9.14
C LEU A 69 -10.24 10.03 -7.75
N SER A 70 -11.07 10.16 -6.70
CA SER A 70 -10.58 10.29 -5.33
C SER A 70 -9.77 9.07 -4.90
N ILE A 71 -10.12 7.86 -5.35
CA ILE A 71 -9.39 6.64 -5.01
C ILE A 71 -7.97 6.68 -5.60
N SER A 72 -7.83 7.10 -6.86
CA SER A 72 -6.51 7.24 -7.49
C SER A 72 -5.64 8.26 -6.76
N HIS A 73 -6.21 9.42 -6.41
CA HIS A 73 -5.51 10.45 -5.63
C HIS A 73 -5.10 9.95 -4.23
N GLN A 74 -5.99 9.22 -3.54
CA GLN A 74 -5.69 8.64 -2.24
C GLN A 74 -4.59 7.59 -2.32
N LEU A 75 -4.59 6.73 -3.36
CA LEU A 75 -3.54 5.76 -3.59
C LEU A 75 -2.19 6.43 -3.88
N ALA A 76 -2.17 7.48 -4.70
CA ALA A 76 -0.97 8.29 -4.95
C ALA A 76 -0.46 8.95 -3.66
N TYR A 77 -1.36 9.51 -2.85
CA TYR A 77 -1.02 10.08 -1.55
C TYR A 77 -0.42 9.03 -0.60
N ILE A 78 -1.02 7.85 -0.49
CA ILE A 78 -0.49 6.77 0.35
C ILE A 78 0.90 6.36 -0.12
N LYS A 79 1.08 6.16 -1.43
CA LYS A 79 2.34 5.75 -2.03
C LYS A 79 3.46 6.76 -1.74
N SER A 80 3.20 8.05 -1.94
CA SER A 80 4.22 9.10 -1.76
C SER A 80 4.64 9.28 -0.31
N ASN A 81 3.73 9.04 0.66
CA ASN A 81 3.96 9.41 2.06
C ASN A 81 4.22 8.24 3.02
N PHE A 82 3.66 7.05 2.76
CA PHE A 82 3.66 5.94 3.74
C PHE A 82 4.42 4.69 3.27
N THR A 83 4.88 4.65 2.02
CA THR A 83 5.69 3.53 1.51
C THR A 83 6.96 3.30 2.33
N ILE A 84 7.57 4.38 2.84
CA ILE A 84 8.77 4.31 3.67
C ILE A 84 8.56 3.38 4.87
N ILE A 85 7.39 3.42 5.51
CA ILE A 85 7.05 2.58 6.66
C ILE A 85 7.13 1.10 6.30
N SER A 86 6.58 0.71 5.15
CA SER A 86 6.60 -0.69 4.72
C SER A 86 8.02 -1.17 4.43
N LYS A 87 8.83 -0.35 3.74
CA LYS A 87 10.24 -0.65 3.45
C LYS A 87 11.05 -0.78 4.74
N SER A 88 10.90 0.18 5.65
CA SER A 88 11.60 0.18 6.94
C SER A 88 11.23 -1.01 7.81
N ILE A 89 9.96 -1.43 7.86
CA ILE A 89 9.56 -2.63 8.62
C ILE A 89 10.24 -3.88 8.06
N ILE A 90 10.33 -4.01 6.73
CA ILE A 90 11.00 -5.15 6.11
C ILE A 90 12.49 -5.14 6.43
N GLU A 91 13.13 -3.98 6.35
CA GLU A 91 14.54 -3.83 6.67
C GLU A 91 14.81 -4.13 8.15
N LEU A 92 14.02 -3.59 9.08
CA LEU A 92 14.14 -3.85 10.52
C LEU A 92 13.86 -5.31 10.93
N GLN A 93 13.33 -6.14 10.04
CA GLN A 93 13.15 -7.57 10.28
C GLN A 93 14.40 -8.40 9.98
N ASP A 94 15.44 -7.80 9.39
CA ASP A 94 16.71 -8.46 9.14
C ASP A 94 17.60 -8.41 10.40
N ASN A 95 17.94 -9.59 10.91
CA ASN A 95 18.72 -9.77 12.14
C ASN A 95 20.19 -9.39 11.98
N SER A 96 20.65 -9.09 10.76
CA SER A 96 22.03 -8.67 10.49
C SER A 96 22.23 -7.15 10.59
N LEU A 97 21.18 -6.37 10.86
CA LEU A 97 21.30 -4.91 10.95
C LEU A 97 22.15 -4.44 12.12
N THR A 98 22.97 -3.44 11.83
CA THR A 98 23.68 -2.69 12.88
C THR A 98 22.71 -1.77 13.61
N ILE A 99 22.99 -1.49 14.89
CA ILE A 99 22.23 -0.53 15.69
C ILE A 99 22.25 0.86 15.03
N MET A 100 23.39 1.26 14.45
CA MET A 100 23.51 2.52 13.71
C MET A 100 22.48 2.59 12.58
N ARG A 101 22.36 1.53 11.77
CA ARG A 101 21.38 1.48 10.68
C ARG A 101 19.93 1.52 11.20
N VAL A 102 19.64 0.88 12.33
CA VAL A 102 18.31 0.97 12.97
C VAL A 102 17.96 2.42 13.32
N PHE A 103 18.90 3.19 13.89
CA PHE A 103 18.67 4.60 14.20
C PHE A 103 18.49 5.47 12.94
N GLU A 104 19.25 5.19 11.88
CA GLU A 104 19.09 5.86 10.59
C GLU A 104 17.69 5.63 10.02
N ILE A 105 17.23 4.37 9.97
CA ILE A 105 15.89 4.01 9.48
C ILE A 105 14.79 4.77 10.25
N VAL A 106 14.88 4.81 11.59
CA VAL A 106 13.91 5.53 12.42
C VAL A 106 13.92 7.03 12.12
N SER A 107 15.10 7.60 11.85
CA SER A 107 15.26 9.02 11.50
C SER A 107 14.69 9.31 10.10
N GLU A 108 14.97 8.47 9.11
CA GLU A 108 14.44 8.56 7.74
C GLU A 108 12.89 8.54 7.74
N ILE A 109 12.28 7.66 8.54
CA ILE A 109 10.82 7.62 8.70
C ILE A 109 10.31 8.93 9.29
N LYS A 110 10.97 9.44 10.35
CA LYS A 110 10.58 10.69 11.01
C LYS A 110 10.61 11.88 10.06
N GLU A 111 11.69 11.99 9.27
CA GLU A 111 11.87 13.04 8.26
C GLU A 111 10.82 12.93 7.16
N THR A 112 10.63 11.74 6.59
CA THR A 112 9.63 11.52 5.53
C THR A 112 8.22 11.86 6.01
N LEU A 113 7.84 11.43 7.22
CA LEU A 113 6.56 11.79 7.82
C LEU A 113 6.45 13.30 8.11
N SER A 114 7.56 14.00 8.30
CA SER A 114 7.55 15.46 8.49
C SER A 114 7.34 16.24 7.19
N LEU A 115 7.63 15.65 6.02
CA LEU A 115 7.48 16.30 4.71
C LEU A 115 6.09 16.09 4.08
N ALA A 116 5.37 15.07 4.53
CA ALA A 116 4.01 14.81 4.07
C ALA A 116 3.04 15.95 4.44
N GLU A 117 1.93 16.08 3.70
CA GLU A 117 0.85 17.04 3.98
C GLU A 117 -0.46 16.33 4.34
N GLY A 118 -1.41 17.01 4.99
CA GLY A 118 -2.76 16.49 5.29
C GLY A 118 -2.95 15.82 6.67
N ASP A 119 -4.22 15.64 7.05
CA ASP A 119 -4.63 15.21 8.41
C ASP A 119 -4.24 13.76 8.75
N VAL A 120 -4.25 12.88 7.75
CA VAL A 120 -3.85 11.47 7.92
C VAL A 120 -2.40 11.38 8.37
N ARG A 121 -1.52 12.20 7.79
CA ARG A 121 -0.13 12.30 8.25
C ARG A 121 -0.05 12.69 9.72
N LEU A 122 -0.77 13.71 10.17
CA LEU A 122 -0.71 14.14 11.57
C LEU A 122 -1.04 12.97 12.51
N SER A 123 -2.05 12.18 12.16
CA SER A 123 -2.43 10.97 12.91
C SER A 123 -1.29 9.95 12.96
N VAL A 124 -0.66 9.66 11.82
CA VAL A 124 0.46 8.70 11.72
C VAL A 124 1.70 9.21 12.46
N GLN A 125 2.05 10.48 12.28
CA GLN A 125 3.21 11.12 12.91
C GLN A 125 3.06 11.19 14.44
N ASN A 126 1.88 11.58 14.93
CA ASN A 126 1.59 11.58 16.36
C ASN A 126 1.70 10.17 16.94
N LYS A 127 1.17 9.16 16.25
CA LYS A 127 1.30 7.77 16.69
C LYS A 127 2.77 7.33 16.73
N PHE A 128 3.53 7.61 15.68
CA PHE A 128 4.95 7.29 15.61
C PHE A 128 5.75 7.93 16.76
N ASN A 129 5.60 9.24 16.97
CA ASN A 129 6.25 9.96 18.06
C ASN A 129 5.84 9.43 19.43
N SER A 130 4.55 9.12 19.63
CA SER A 130 4.06 8.57 20.91
C SER A 130 4.69 7.22 21.25
N ILE A 131 4.98 6.38 20.25
CA ILE A 131 5.62 5.08 20.46
C ILE A 131 7.09 5.28 20.81
N LEU A 132 7.80 6.18 20.11
CA LEU A 132 9.20 6.47 20.40
C LEU A 132 9.42 7.08 21.78
N GLN A 133 8.47 7.88 22.26
CA GLN A 133 8.51 8.48 23.59
C GLN A 133 8.05 7.52 24.69
N LYS A 134 7.40 6.40 24.34
CA LYS A 134 6.92 5.43 25.31
C LYS A 134 8.13 4.74 25.94
N LYS A 135 8.32 4.93 27.25
CA LYS A 135 9.31 4.18 28.01
C LYS A 135 8.90 2.71 28.02
N PRO A 136 9.74 1.78 27.54
CA PRO A 136 9.36 0.36 27.49
C PRO A 136 9.36 -0.33 28.86
N TRP A 137 9.85 0.32 29.93
CA TRP A 137 10.15 -0.31 31.23
C TRP A 137 9.78 0.54 32.47
N THR A 138 8.72 1.35 32.39
CA THR A 138 8.06 1.97 33.56
C THR A 138 6.59 1.63 33.53
#